data_AF-A0A9Q5ZGR6-F1
#
_entry.id   AF-A0A9Q5ZGR6-F1
#
_cell.length_a   1.000
_cell.length_b   1.000
_cell.length_c   1.000
_cell.angle_alpha   90.00
_cell.angle_beta   90.00
_cell.angle_gamma   90.00
#
_symmetry.space_group_name_H-M   'P 1'
#
loop_
_entity.id
_entity.type
_entity.pdbx_description
1 polymer ?
#
loop_
_entity_poly.entity_id
_entity_poly.type
_entity_poly.pdbx_seq_one_letter_code
_entity_poly.pdbx_strand_id
1 'polypeptide(L)'
;MDKFRLGSVPTDEGYQQAGTADYHPRAQSECQIYKKQLLRLFPIPDSLKELIRFEVDPFQNAHCIYYEVVINFDGGVEEASQFAENVKANRPSEWDEQATKQLEALHLIPV
;
A
#
# COMPACT_ATOMS: atom_id res chain seq x y z
N MET A 1 -4.83 17.83 -5.85
CA MET A 1 -4.46 16.41 -5.73
C MET A 1 -5.10 15.88 -4.47
N ASP A 2 -5.82 14.78 -4.64
CA ASP A 2 -6.57 14.07 -3.62
C ASP A 2 -5.86 12.76 -3.28
N LYS A 3 -6.25 12.14 -2.16
CA LYS A 3 -5.56 10.98 -1.60
C LYS A 3 -6.52 9.96 -1.00
N PHE A 4 -6.33 8.69 -1.37
CA PHE A 4 -6.95 7.56 -0.66
C PHE A 4 -5.91 6.73 0.09
N ARG A 5 -6.27 6.34 1.31
CA ARG A 5 -5.53 5.39 2.14
C ARG A 5 -5.93 3.96 1.75
N LEU A 6 -4.95 3.12 1.46
CA LEU A 6 -5.14 1.74 1.00
C LEU A 6 -4.79 0.70 2.05
N GLY A 7 -4.27 1.13 3.21
CA GLY A 7 -3.79 0.27 4.29
C GLY A 7 -2.29 -0.04 4.16
N SER A 8 -1.74 -0.74 5.16
CA SER A 8 -0.33 -1.14 5.19
C SER A 8 -0.09 -2.52 4.55
N VAL A 9 -1.12 -3.36 4.50
CA VAL A 9 -1.13 -4.76 4.03
C VAL A 9 -2.47 -5.07 3.34
N PRO A 10 -2.60 -6.21 2.62
CA PRO A 10 -3.89 -6.71 2.14
C PRO A 10 -4.95 -6.85 3.24
N THR A 11 -6.22 -6.78 2.85
CA THR A 11 -7.32 -6.49 3.80
C THR A 11 -7.54 -7.57 4.87
N ASP A 12 -7.26 -8.84 4.56
CA ASP A 12 -7.47 -9.98 5.48
C ASP A 12 -6.16 -10.40 6.19
N GLU A 13 -5.06 -9.68 5.96
CA GLU A 13 -3.76 -9.97 6.56
C GLU A 13 -3.63 -9.36 7.96
N GLY A 14 -2.97 -10.10 8.85
CA GLY A 14 -2.73 -9.67 10.23
C GLY A 14 -1.88 -8.41 10.28
N TYR A 15 -2.46 -7.32 10.78
CA TYR A 15 -1.74 -6.07 11.03
C TYR A 15 -0.67 -6.27 12.12
N GLN A 16 0.60 -5.94 11.86
CA GLN A 16 1.60 -5.89 12.93
C GLN A 16 1.21 -4.80 13.93
N GLN A 17 1.05 -5.18 15.20
CA GLN A 17 0.74 -4.25 16.28
C GLN A 17 1.93 -3.31 16.54
N ALA A 18 1.69 -2.00 16.48
CA ALA A 18 2.67 -0.99 16.83
C ALA A 18 3.17 -1.20 18.27
N GLY A 19 4.49 -1.18 18.48
CA GLY A 19 5.10 -1.31 19.82
C GLY A 19 6.33 -2.22 19.94
N THR A 20 6.76 -2.88 18.86
CA THR A 20 7.99 -3.67 18.84
C THR A 20 9.20 -2.83 18.39
N ALA A 21 10.40 -3.15 18.89
CA ALA A 21 11.62 -2.38 18.60
C ALA A 21 11.95 -2.30 17.10
N ASP A 22 11.52 -3.29 16.31
CA ASP A 22 11.74 -3.38 14.86
C ASP A 22 10.52 -2.95 14.02
N TYR A 23 9.50 -2.34 14.64
CA TYR A 23 8.25 -2.02 13.96
C TYR A 23 8.45 -1.14 12.72
N HIS A 24 9.23 -0.06 12.83
CA HIS A 24 9.37 0.91 11.74
C HIS A 24 9.99 0.34 10.45
N PRO A 25 11.15 -0.33 10.46
CA PRO A 25 11.73 -0.90 9.24
C PRO A 25 10.88 -2.05 8.66
N ARG A 26 10.21 -2.83 9.50
CA ARG A 26 9.32 -3.92 9.06
C ARG A 26 8.05 -3.40 8.41
N ALA A 27 7.35 -2.48 9.07
CA ALA A 27 6.11 -1.89 8.56
C ALA A 27 6.33 -1.14 7.24
N GLN A 28 7.47 -0.44 7.08
CA GLN A 28 7.85 0.15 5.80
C GLN A 28 8.05 -0.92 4.72
N SER A 29 8.74 -2.01 5.05
CA SER A 29 9.00 -3.10 4.09
C SER A 29 7.70 -3.76 3.62
N GLU A 30 6.79 -4.06 4.54
CA GLU A 30 5.45 -4.58 4.22
C GLU A 30 4.66 -3.63 3.31
N CYS A 31 4.63 -2.33 3.63
CA CYS A 31 3.97 -1.32 2.79
C CYS A 31 4.61 -1.23 1.39
N GLN A 32 5.94 -1.35 1.28
CA GLN A 32 6.61 -1.34 -0.03
C GLN A 32 6.29 -2.58 -0.85
N ILE A 33 6.20 -3.75 -0.21
CA ILE A 33 5.80 -4.99 -0.87
C ILE A 33 4.35 -4.89 -1.33
N TYR A 34 3.46 -4.35 -0.48
CA TYR A 34 2.06 -4.16 -0.81
C TYR A 34 1.85 -3.16 -1.95
N LYS A 35 2.57 -2.03 -1.93
CA LYS A 35 2.61 -1.08 -3.05
C LYS A 35 3.01 -1.77 -4.36
N LYS A 36 4.02 -2.65 -4.34
CA LYS A 36 4.44 -3.38 -5.55
C LYS A 36 3.35 -4.34 -6.03
N GLN A 37 2.65 -5.02 -5.13
CA GLN A 37 1.50 -5.86 -5.49
C GLN A 37 0.37 -5.04 -6.11
N LEU A 38 0.02 -3.91 -5.51
CA LEU A 38 -0.98 -3.00 -6.06
C LEU A 38 -0.59 -2.50 -7.47
N LEU A 39 0.68 -2.16 -7.70
CA LEU A 39 1.17 -1.75 -9.03
C LEU A 39 1.11 -2.89 -10.07
N ARG A 40 1.21 -4.16 -9.65
CA ARG A 40 1.04 -5.31 -10.55
C ARG A 40 -0.42 -5.53 -10.92
N LEU A 41 -1.31 -5.46 -9.93
CA LEU A 41 -2.75 -5.68 -10.11
C LEU A 41 -3.43 -4.50 -10.83
N PHE A 42 -2.94 -3.29 -10.58
CA PHE A 42 -3.46 -2.04 -11.11
C PHE A 42 -2.35 -1.25 -11.80
N PRO A 43 -1.88 -1.70 -12.98
CA PRO A 43 -0.87 -0.97 -13.73
C PRO A 43 -1.44 0.40 -14.13
N ILE A 44 -0.70 1.47 -13.82
CA ILE A 44 -1.12 2.83 -14.17
C ILE A 44 -0.99 3.00 -15.69
N PRO A 45 -2.08 3.33 -16.42
CA PRO A 45 -2.03 3.63 -17.84
C PRO A 45 -1.11 4.81 -18.13
N ASP A 46 -0.43 4.81 -19.29
CA ASP A 46 0.51 5.87 -19.68
C ASP A 46 -0.12 7.27 -19.61
N SER A 47 -1.39 7.39 -19.99
CA SER A 47 -2.15 8.64 -19.94
C SER A 47 -2.38 9.19 -18.54
N LEU A 48 -2.24 8.35 -17.49
CA LEU A 48 -2.52 8.71 -16.09
C LEU A 48 -1.25 8.77 -15.23
N LYS A 49 -0.06 8.49 -15.78
CA LYS A 49 1.20 8.41 -15.01
C LYS A 49 1.59 9.69 -14.28
N GLU A 50 1.25 10.85 -14.82
CA GLU A 50 1.49 12.15 -14.19
C GLU A 50 0.36 12.56 -13.23
N LEU A 51 -0.78 11.90 -13.31
CA LEU A 51 -1.99 12.21 -12.54
C LEU A 51 -2.17 11.28 -11.35
N ILE A 52 -1.49 10.12 -11.31
CA ILE A 52 -1.66 9.08 -10.30
C ILE A 52 -0.31 8.60 -9.77
N ARG A 53 -0.21 8.44 -8.45
CA ARG A 53 0.99 7.89 -7.83
C ARG A 53 0.67 7.07 -6.58
N PHE A 54 1.23 5.85 -6.53
CA PHE A 54 1.27 5.07 -5.29
C PHE A 54 2.47 5.48 -4.44
N GLU A 55 2.24 5.77 -3.15
CA GLU A 55 3.27 6.15 -2.19
C GLU A 55 3.10 5.39 -0.87
N VAL A 56 4.16 5.41 -0.05
CA VAL A 56 4.11 4.90 1.33
C VAL A 56 4.27 6.12 2.22
N ASP A 57 3.20 6.48 2.92
CA ASP A 57 3.16 7.67 3.75
C ASP A 57 3.22 7.33 5.23
N PRO A 58 4.02 8.09 6.03
CA PRO A 58 3.93 8.03 7.47
C PRO A 58 2.68 8.76 7.96
N PHE A 59 1.97 8.14 8.88
CA PHE A 59 0.88 8.73 9.64
C PHE A 59 1.25 8.69 11.12
N GLN A 60 0.86 9.73 11.86
CA GLN A 60 1.15 9.84 13.28
C GLN A 60 -0.16 10.00 14.06
N ASN A 61 -0.28 9.24 15.15
CA ASN A 61 -1.27 9.51 16.20
C ASN A 61 -0.55 9.87 17.51
N ALA A 62 -1.30 10.05 18.60
CA ALA A 62 -0.74 10.43 19.89
C ALA A 62 0.29 9.44 20.49
N HIS A 63 0.35 8.21 19.97
CA HIS A 63 1.11 7.12 20.57
C HIS A 63 2.19 6.53 19.65
N CYS A 64 2.06 6.62 18.33
CA CYS A 64 3.01 6.05 17.39
C CYS A 64 2.97 6.68 15.99
N ILE A 65 4.03 6.41 15.22
CA ILE A 65 4.07 6.59 13.76
C ILE A 65 3.82 5.22 13.13
N TYR A 66 2.91 5.15 12.18
CA TYR A 66 2.63 3.97 11.36
C TYR A 66 2.69 4.35 9.88
N TYR A 67 2.78 3.36 9.00
CA TYR A 67 2.90 3.57 7.57
C TYR A 67 1.71 2.97 6.84
N GLU A 68 1.26 3.62 5.77
CA GLU A 68 0.27 3.05 4.88
C GLU A 68 0.61 3.34 3.43
N VAL A 69 0.16 2.45 2.54
CA VAL A 69 0.15 2.72 1.12
C VAL A 69 -1.00 3.67 0.83
N VAL A 70 -0.69 4.71 0.06
CA VAL A 70 -1.66 5.69 -0.42
C VAL A 70 -1.64 5.75 -1.93
N ILE A 71 -2.77 6.13 -2.53
CA ILE A 71 -2.85 6.55 -3.92
C ILE A 71 -3.18 8.04 -3.94
N ASN A 72 -2.27 8.82 -4.49
CA ASN A 72 -2.48 10.22 -4.82
C ASN A 72 -3.02 10.30 -6.25
N PHE A 73 -4.02 11.14 -6.47
CA PHE A 73 -4.60 11.33 -7.80
C PHE A 73 -5.06 12.78 -8.02
N ASP A 74 -5.19 13.20 -9.28
CA ASP A 74 -5.83 14.48 -9.61
C ASP A 74 -7.37 14.33 -9.61
N GLY A 75 -8.02 14.78 -8.54
CA GLY A 75 -9.48 14.77 -8.40
C GLY A 75 -10.22 15.65 -9.41
N GLY A 76 -9.52 16.55 -10.12
CA GLY A 76 -10.08 17.32 -11.22
C GLY A 76 -10.22 16.54 -12.54
N VAL A 77 -9.62 15.34 -12.62
CA VAL A 77 -9.66 14.46 -13.78
C VAL A 77 -10.48 13.22 -13.43
N GLU A 78 -11.57 12.99 -14.18
CA GLU A 78 -12.53 11.92 -13.89
C GLU A 78 -11.87 10.55 -13.99
N GLU A 79 -11.06 10.30 -15.01
CA GLU A 79 -10.37 9.02 -15.21
C GLU A 79 -9.37 8.72 -14.07
N ALA A 80 -8.71 9.75 -13.52
CA ALA A 80 -7.80 9.58 -12.41
C ALA A 80 -8.55 9.23 -11.11
N SER A 81 -9.69 9.89 -10.88
CA SER A 81 -10.58 9.60 -9.77
C SER A 81 -11.15 8.18 -9.86
N GLN A 82 -11.70 7.79 -11.02
CA GLN A 82 -12.24 6.46 -11.26
C GLN A 82 -11.19 5.37 -11.08
N PHE A 83 -9.96 5.59 -11.54
CA PHE A 83 -8.87 4.64 -11.31
C PHE A 83 -8.58 4.48 -9.82
N ALA A 84 -8.47 5.59 -9.08
CA ALA A 84 -8.20 5.54 -7.63
C ALA A 84 -9.34 4.88 -6.85
N GLU A 85 -10.59 5.11 -7.23
CA GLU A 85 -11.76 4.44 -6.66
C GLU A 85 -11.77 2.94 -6.97
N ASN A 86 -11.45 2.55 -8.21
CA ASN A 86 -11.35 1.15 -8.61
C ASN A 86 -10.28 0.42 -7.80
N VAL A 87 -9.09 1.01 -7.67
CA VAL A 87 -8.02 0.47 -6.80
C VAL A 87 -8.56 0.32 -5.38
N LYS A 88 -9.21 1.35 -4.84
CA LYS A 88 -9.73 1.34 -3.46
C LYS A 88 -10.82 0.28 -3.25
N ALA A 89 -11.68 0.03 -4.23
CA ALA A 89 -12.77 -0.93 -4.12
C ALA A 89 -12.28 -2.39 -4.29
N ASN A 90 -11.27 -2.60 -5.12
CA ASN A 90 -10.84 -3.93 -5.55
C ASN A 90 -9.46 -4.36 -5.02
N ARG A 91 -8.97 -3.74 -3.94
CA ARG A 91 -7.70 -4.12 -3.30
C ARG A 91 -7.71 -5.61 -2.93
N PRO A 92 -6.56 -6.30 -3.01
CA PRO A 92 -6.49 -7.70 -2.66
C PRO A 92 -6.75 -7.91 -1.16
N SER A 93 -7.34 -9.05 -0.83
CA SER A 93 -7.48 -9.53 0.54
C SER A 93 -6.20 -10.19 1.06
N GLU A 94 -5.40 -10.80 0.18
CA GLU A 94 -4.22 -11.61 0.51
C GLU A 94 -2.97 -11.20 -0.29
N TRP A 95 -1.80 -11.63 0.16
CA TRP A 95 -0.55 -11.47 -0.57
C TRP A 95 -0.52 -12.33 -1.85
N ASP A 96 0.01 -11.77 -2.95
CA ASP A 96 0.33 -12.58 -4.13
C ASP A 96 1.62 -13.38 -3.93
N GLU A 97 1.84 -14.40 -4.77
CA GLU A 97 3.01 -15.28 -4.66
C GLU A 97 4.35 -14.52 -4.64
N GLN A 98 4.44 -13.41 -5.38
CA GLN A 98 5.66 -12.60 -5.43
C GLN A 98 5.85 -11.80 -4.12
N ALA A 99 4.79 -11.29 -3.54
CA ALA A 99 4.81 -10.61 -2.26
C ALA A 99 5.16 -11.59 -1.13
N THR A 100 4.55 -12.78 -1.10
CA THR A 100 4.84 -13.83 -0.12
C THR A 100 6.32 -14.19 -0.11
N LYS A 101 6.91 -14.45 -1.29
CA LYS A 101 8.36 -14.72 -1.41
C LYS A 101 9.24 -13.58 -0.90
N GLN A 102 8.83 -12.32 -1.11
CA GLN A 102 9.56 -11.16 -0.60
C GLN A 102 9.46 -11.05 0.93
N LEU A 103 8.29 -11.33 1.49
CA LEU A 103 8.06 -11.33 2.94
C LEU A 103 8.86 -12.44 3.63
N GLU A 104 8.86 -13.65 3.08
CA GLU A 104 9.66 -14.80 3.56
C GLU A 104 11.16 -14.47 3.54
N ALA A 105 11.67 -13.93 2.43
CA ALA A 105 13.08 -13.58 2.28
C ALA A 105 13.55 -12.49 3.26
N LEU A 106 12.62 -11.66 3.74
CA LEU A 106 12.87 -10.63 4.75
C LEU A 106 12.53 -11.08 6.18
N HIS A 107 12.12 -12.35 6.36
CA HIS A 107 11.66 -12.91 7.63
C HIS A 107 10.54 -12.09 8.29
N LEU A 108 9.65 -11.52 7.45
CA LEU A 108 8.48 -10.75 7.89
C LEU A 108 7.27 -11.66 8.17
N ILE A 109 7.22 -12.81 7.52
CA ILE A 109 6.27 -13.90 7.79
C ILE A 109 7.04 -15.21 8.04
N PRO A 110 6.48 -16.17 8.80
CA PRO A 110 7.08 -17.49 8.95
C PRO A 110 7.18 -18.20 7.60
N VAL A 111 8.26 -18.97 7.44
CA VAL A 111 8.52 -19.87 6.30
C VAL A 111 7.90 -21.24 6.56
#